data_AF-A0A530QLI8-F1
#
_entry.id   AF-A0A530QLI8-F1
#
_cell.length_a   1.000
_cell.length_b   1.000
_cell.length_c   1.000
_cell.angle_alpha   90.00
_cell.angle_beta   90.00
_cell.angle_gamma   90.00
#
_symmetry.space_group_name_H-M   'P 1'
#
loop_
_entity.id
_entity.type
_entity.pdbx_description
1 polymer ?
#
loop_
_entity_poly.entity_id
_entity_poly.type
_entity_poly.pdbx_seq_one_letter_code
_entity_poly.pdbx_strand_id
1 'polypeptide(L)'
;LNNGITVQSECPIGLIGDDTEAVSRKKTKEYDKTIVPVRCEGFRGVSQSLGHHIANDAIRDWVFDKKDVKFEAGPYDVNVIGDYNIGGDAWASRILLEEIGLRVVGNWSGDATLAEIERAPKAKLNLIHCYRSMNYICR
;
A
#
# COMPACT_ATOMS: atom_id res chain seq x y z
N LEU A 1 12.83 -0.34 14.42
CA LEU A 1 11.50 0.25 14.71
C LEU A 1 10.75 0.62 13.42
N ASN A 2 11.37 1.24 12.42
CA ASN A 2 10.68 1.52 11.14
C ASN A 2 11.14 0.57 10.03
N ASN A 3 10.21 -0.21 9.46
CA ASN A 3 10.46 -1.20 8.40
C ASN A 3 10.48 -0.59 6.98
N GLY A 4 10.10 0.68 6.84
CA GLY A 4 10.13 1.43 5.59
C GLY A 4 9.88 2.93 5.82
N ILE A 5 10.08 3.74 4.78
CA ILE A 5 9.87 5.20 4.79
C ILE A 5 9.08 5.57 3.53
N THR A 6 8.14 6.51 3.64
CA THR A 6 7.53 7.16 2.47
C THR A 6 7.90 8.64 2.47
N VAL A 7 8.04 9.23 1.28
CA VAL A 7 8.29 10.66 1.09
C VAL A 7 7.07 11.25 0.40
N GLN A 8 6.16 11.82 1.19
CA GLN A 8 4.90 12.39 0.72
C GLN A 8 5.15 13.83 0.25
N SER A 9 5.08 14.07 -1.05
CA SER A 9 5.39 15.38 -1.62
C SER A 9 4.26 16.37 -1.38
N GLU A 10 4.57 17.51 -0.77
CA GLU A 10 3.69 18.68 -0.74
C GLU A 10 3.92 19.59 -1.96
N CYS A 11 3.09 20.63 -2.12
CA CYS A 11 3.11 21.51 -3.30
C CYS A 11 4.49 22.02 -3.71
N PRO A 12 5.38 22.49 -2.81
CA PRO A 12 6.65 23.07 -3.25
C PRO A 12 7.59 22.07 -3.95
N ILE A 13 7.55 20.79 -3.59
CA ILE A 13 8.51 19.78 -4.06
C ILE A 13 8.51 19.68 -5.59
N GLY A 14 7.30 19.56 -6.17
CA GLY A 14 7.15 19.51 -7.63
C GLY A 14 7.39 20.84 -8.33
N LEU A 15 7.17 21.97 -7.65
CA LEU A 15 7.35 23.31 -8.21
C LEU A 15 8.82 23.71 -8.32
N ILE A 16 9.65 23.31 -7.35
CA ILE A 16 11.08 23.65 -7.32
C ILE A 16 11.96 22.62 -8.05
N GLY A 17 11.37 21.49 -8.46
CA GLY A 17 12.06 20.47 -9.25
C GLY A 17 12.95 19.54 -8.42
N ASP A 18 12.65 19.34 -7.14
CA ASP A 18 13.36 18.36 -6.31
C ASP A 18 13.17 16.95 -6.89
N ASP A 19 14.25 16.15 -6.95
CA ASP A 19 14.25 14.75 -7.44
C ASP A 19 14.20 13.76 -6.25
N THR A 20 13.01 13.55 -5.70
CA THR A 20 12.80 12.65 -4.56
C THR A 20 12.98 11.18 -4.92
N GLU A 21 12.81 10.80 -6.18
CA GLU A 21 13.04 9.44 -6.66
C GLU A 21 14.53 9.09 -6.68
N ALA A 22 15.40 10.00 -7.15
CA ALA A 22 16.85 9.80 -7.08
C ALA A 22 17.34 9.69 -5.64
N VAL A 23 16.84 10.54 -4.74
CA VAL A 23 17.16 10.48 -3.31
C VAL A 23 16.69 9.15 -2.71
N SER A 24 15.46 8.73 -2.99
CA SER A 24 14.89 7.47 -2.47
C SER A 24 15.69 6.26 -2.94
N ARG A 25 16.03 6.16 -4.24
CA ARG A 25 16.90 5.08 -4.76
C ARG A 25 18.27 5.06 -4.09
N LYS A 26 18.91 6.23 -3.93
CA LYS A 26 20.22 6.33 -3.28
C LYS A 26 20.15 5.86 -1.83
N LYS A 27 19.16 6.34 -1.08
CA LYS A 27 19.02 6.04 0.35
C LYS A 27 18.49 4.64 0.64
N THR A 28 17.69 4.05 -0.26
CA THR A 28 17.31 2.63 -0.17
C THR A 28 18.53 1.73 -0.20
N LYS A 29 19.49 1.99 -1.11
CA LYS A 29 20.75 1.22 -1.19
C LYS A 29 21.65 1.46 0.02
N GLU A 30 21.71 2.69 0.52
CA GLU A 30 22.55 3.08 1.66
C GLU A 30 22.07 2.46 2.98
N TYR A 31 20.75 2.38 3.19
CA TYR A 31 20.18 1.94 4.46
C TYR A 31 19.54 0.56 4.43
N ASP A 32 19.54 -0.11 3.27
CA ASP A 32 18.85 -1.39 3.04
C ASP A 32 17.39 -1.35 3.52
N LYS A 33 16.67 -0.30 3.10
CA LYS A 33 15.27 -0.04 3.50
C LYS A 33 14.41 0.34 2.31
N THR A 34 13.15 -0.09 2.34
CA THR A 34 12.14 0.40 1.41
C THR A 34 11.92 1.90 1.65
N ILE A 35 12.22 2.73 0.64
CA ILE A 35 11.95 4.18 0.66
C ILE A 35 11.13 4.50 -0.58
N VAL A 36 9.89 4.94 -0.36
CA VAL A 36 8.90 5.15 -1.42
C VAL A 36 8.67 6.64 -1.63
N PRO A 37 9.12 7.24 -2.74
CA PRO A 37 8.75 8.60 -3.11
C PRO A 37 7.31 8.61 -3.64
N VAL A 38 6.50 9.53 -3.13
CA VAL A 38 5.10 9.69 -3.55
C VAL A 38 4.91 11.14 -4.02
N ARG A 39 4.69 11.30 -5.32
CA ARG A 39 4.44 12.60 -5.97
C ARG A 39 2.99 13.03 -5.85
N CYS A 40 2.52 13.18 -4.61
CA CYS A 40 1.15 13.52 -4.27
C CYS A 40 0.96 15.03 -3.99
N GLU A 41 1.71 15.88 -4.70
CA GLU A 41 1.63 17.33 -4.51
C GLU A 41 0.19 17.82 -4.68
N GLY A 42 -0.29 18.69 -3.79
CA GLY A 42 -1.71 19.07 -3.71
C GLY A 42 -2.24 19.86 -4.93
N PHE A 43 -1.37 20.36 -5.80
CA PHE A 43 -1.76 20.97 -7.07
C PHE A 43 -2.10 19.94 -8.16
N ARG A 44 -1.83 18.64 -7.94
CA ARG A 44 -2.11 17.59 -8.91
C ARG A 44 -3.56 17.14 -8.80
N GLY A 45 -4.24 17.09 -9.95
CA GLY A 45 -5.62 16.64 -10.05
C GLY A 45 -6.60 17.67 -9.53
N VAL A 46 -7.78 17.21 -9.11
CA VAL A 46 -8.90 18.08 -8.73
C VAL A 46 -9.55 17.69 -7.40
N SER A 47 -9.08 16.60 -6.79
CA SER A 47 -9.58 16.07 -5.53
C SER A 47 -8.63 15.00 -4.98
N GLN A 48 -8.95 14.47 -3.80
CA GLN A 48 -8.26 13.33 -3.17
C GLN A 48 -8.13 12.11 -4.10
N SER A 49 -9.03 11.99 -5.09
CA SER A 49 -9.08 10.84 -6.00
C SER A 49 -7.79 10.60 -6.77
N LEU A 50 -7.09 11.65 -7.22
CA LEU A 50 -5.81 11.47 -7.90
C LEU A 50 -4.71 11.05 -6.92
N GLY A 51 -4.74 11.56 -5.69
CA GLY A 51 -3.85 11.12 -4.62
C GLY A 51 -3.99 9.61 -4.36
N HIS A 52 -5.21 9.07 -4.41
CA HIS A 52 -5.42 7.62 -4.32
C HIS A 52 -4.69 6.86 -5.44
N HIS A 53 -4.86 7.31 -6.69
CA HIS A 53 -4.21 6.67 -7.85
C HIS A 53 -2.68 6.71 -7.73
N ILE A 54 -2.12 7.88 -7.42
CA ILE A 54 -0.67 8.08 -7.23
C ILE A 54 -0.13 7.17 -6.13
N ALA A 55 -0.85 7.04 -5.01
CA ALA A 55 -0.44 6.15 -3.92
C ALA A 55 -0.47 4.67 -4.32
N ASN A 56 -1.45 4.23 -5.10
CA ASN A 56 -1.52 2.86 -5.61
C ASN A 56 -0.33 2.57 -6.54
N ASP A 57 -0.03 3.47 -7.46
CA ASP A 57 1.12 3.36 -8.36
C ASP A 57 2.44 3.33 -7.60
N ALA A 58 2.59 4.16 -6.55
CA ALA A 58 3.78 4.15 -5.73
C ALA A 58 4.00 2.81 -5.00
N ILE A 59 2.92 2.17 -4.53
CA ILE A 59 3.00 0.81 -3.94
C ILE A 59 3.42 -0.21 -5.00
N ARG A 60 2.79 -0.18 -6.18
CA ARG A 60 3.14 -1.07 -7.30
C ARG A 60 4.62 -0.96 -7.65
N ASP A 61 5.12 0.26 -7.80
CA ASP A 61 6.44 0.50 -8.37
C ASP A 61 7.59 0.35 -7.35
N TRP A 62 7.32 0.56 -6.05
CA TRP A 62 8.38 0.60 -5.03
C TRP A 62 8.26 -0.45 -3.93
N VAL A 63 7.09 -1.06 -3.75
CA VAL A 63 6.90 -2.14 -2.77
C VAL A 63 6.83 -3.50 -3.45
N PHE A 64 6.05 -3.62 -4.54
CA PHE A 64 5.88 -4.89 -5.25
C PHE A 64 7.03 -5.27 -6.18
N ASP A 65 7.97 -4.35 -6.46
CA ASP A 65 9.19 -4.68 -7.22
C ASP A 65 10.12 -5.66 -6.47
N LYS A 66 9.88 -5.89 -5.17
CA LYS A 66 10.60 -6.91 -4.39
C LYS A 66 10.23 -8.32 -4.85
N LYS A 67 11.21 -9.02 -5.42
CA LYS A 67 11.02 -10.36 -6.02
C LYS A 67 10.91 -11.51 -5.01
N ASP A 68 11.43 -11.35 -3.79
CA ASP A 68 11.60 -12.47 -2.85
C ASP A 68 10.87 -12.24 -1.53
N VAL A 69 9.54 -12.35 -1.57
CA VAL A 69 8.67 -12.26 -0.40
C VAL A 69 8.38 -13.66 0.13
N LYS A 70 8.97 -14.01 1.27
CA LYS A 70 8.77 -15.28 1.96
C LYS A 70 7.38 -15.33 2.60
N PHE A 71 6.47 -16.06 1.97
CA PHE A 71 5.14 -16.32 2.51
C PHE A 71 4.58 -17.63 1.95
N GLU A 72 4.11 -18.50 2.84
CA GLU A 72 3.47 -19.76 2.46
C GLU A 72 1.97 -19.55 2.26
N ALA A 73 1.56 -19.53 0.99
CA ALA A 73 0.17 -19.27 0.61
C ALA A 73 -0.72 -20.50 0.83
N GLY A 74 -1.87 -20.29 1.45
CA GLY A 74 -2.94 -21.26 1.62
C GLY A 74 -4.04 -21.10 0.56
N PRO A 75 -4.94 -22.10 0.41
CA PRO A 75 -6.03 -22.05 -0.57
C PRO A 75 -7.12 -21.02 -0.24
N TYR A 76 -7.20 -20.55 1.01
CA TYR A 76 -8.25 -19.65 1.50
C TYR A 76 -7.72 -18.25 1.87
N ASP A 77 -6.56 -17.88 1.35
CA ASP A 77 -5.93 -16.59 1.62
C ASP A 77 -6.63 -15.46 0.87
N VAL A 78 -7.06 -14.42 1.58
CA VAL A 78 -7.71 -13.25 1.01
C VAL A 78 -7.07 -11.95 1.51
N ASN A 79 -7.11 -10.90 0.69
CA ASN A 79 -6.84 -9.53 1.13
C ASN A 79 -8.16 -8.78 1.30
N VAL A 80 -8.26 -7.97 2.35
CA VAL A 80 -9.29 -6.92 2.46
C VAL A 80 -8.68 -5.63 1.92
N ILE A 81 -9.28 -5.07 0.88
CA ILE A 81 -8.72 -3.96 0.11
C ILE A 81 -9.59 -2.71 0.23
N GLY A 82 -8.99 -1.58 0.61
CA GLY A 82 -9.69 -0.31 0.74
C GLY A 82 -10.52 -0.21 2.02
N ASP A 83 -10.08 -0.86 3.09
CA ASP A 83 -10.59 -0.65 4.44
C ASP A 83 -9.50 0.00 5.30
N TYR A 84 -9.80 1.20 5.79
CA TYR A 84 -8.88 2.05 6.54
C TYR A 84 -9.01 1.89 8.06
N ASN A 85 -9.81 0.92 8.52
CA ASN A 85 -10.01 0.58 9.92
C ASN A 85 -10.48 1.76 10.79
N ILE A 86 -11.33 2.63 10.23
CA ILE A 86 -11.89 3.76 10.96
C ILE A 86 -12.75 3.20 12.10
N GLY A 87 -12.45 3.57 13.35
CA GLY A 87 -13.20 3.07 14.52
C GLY A 87 -13.15 1.55 14.73
N GLY A 88 -12.24 0.82 14.07
CA GLY A 88 -12.16 -0.65 14.16
C GLY A 88 -12.94 -1.43 13.08
N ASP A 89 -13.45 -0.76 12.03
CA ASP A 89 -14.26 -1.38 10.97
C ASP A 89 -13.59 -2.61 10.32
N ALA A 90 -12.28 -2.55 10.05
CA ALA A 90 -11.57 -3.64 9.42
C ALA A 90 -11.43 -4.85 10.35
N TRP A 91 -11.27 -4.62 11.66
CA TRP A 91 -11.20 -5.70 12.63
C TRP A 91 -12.52 -6.45 12.73
N ALA A 92 -13.65 -5.73 12.77
CA ALA A 92 -14.96 -6.34 12.77
C ALA A 92 -15.20 -7.15 11.48
N SER A 93 -14.86 -6.60 10.31
CA SER A 93 -14.95 -7.30 9.02
C SER A 93 -14.05 -8.55 8.99
N ARG A 94 -12.82 -8.44 9.49
CA ARG A 94 -11.85 -9.54 9.54
C ARG A 94 -12.34 -10.71 10.37
N ILE A 95 -12.92 -10.46 11.54
CA ILE A 95 -13.45 -11.52 12.42
C ILE A 95 -14.46 -12.38 11.64
N LEU A 96 -15.41 -11.75 10.94
CA LEU A 96 -16.42 -12.47 10.17
C LEU A 96 -15.81 -13.31 9.03
N LEU A 97 -14.81 -12.78 8.32
CA LEU A 97 -14.12 -13.50 7.25
C LEU A 97 -13.35 -14.71 7.79
N GLU A 98 -12.70 -14.57 8.95
CA GLU A 98 -11.98 -15.67 9.59
C GLU A 98 -12.92 -16.72 10.18
N GLU A 99 -14.08 -16.32 10.72
CA GLU A 99 -15.12 -17.24 11.22
C GLU A 99 -15.73 -18.13 10.14
N ILE A 100 -15.83 -17.65 8.88
CA ILE A 100 -16.26 -18.47 7.74
C ILE A 100 -15.13 -19.31 7.13
N GLY A 101 -13.94 -19.30 7.73
CA GLY A 101 -12.81 -20.15 7.37
C GLY A 101 -11.82 -19.56 6.36
N LEU A 102 -11.91 -18.26 6.04
CA LEU A 102 -10.90 -17.58 5.24
C LEU A 102 -9.69 -17.18 6.11
N ARG A 103 -8.53 -17.00 5.49
CA ARG A 103 -7.34 -16.43 6.16
C ARG A 103 -7.09 -15.03 5.60
N VAL A 104 -7.32 -13.99 6.40
CA VAL A 104 -7.02 -12.60 5.99
C VAL A 104 -5.52 -12.37 6.08
N VAL A 105 -4.86 -12.33 4.92
CA VAL A 105 -3.39 -12.19 4.83
C VAL A 105 -2.92 -10.74 4.74
N GLY A 106 -3.83 -9.80 4.49
CA GLY A 106 -3.57 -8.37 4.57
C GLY A 106 -4.85 -7.55 4.60
N ASN A 107 -4.83 -6.44 5.35
CA ASN A 107 -5.86 -5.42 5.34
C ASN A 107 -5.27 -4.10 4.84
N TRP A 108 -5.88 -3.48 3.82
CA TRP A 108 -5.27 -2.37 3.10
C TRP A 108 -6.09 -1.08 3.26
N SER A 109 -5.63 -0.06 4.00
CA SER A 109 -4.38 0.00 4.78
C SER A 109 -4.58 0.21 6.28
N GLY A 110 -5.81 0.10 6.79
CA GLY A 110 -6.06 0.19 8.22
C GLY A 110 -5.34 -0.91 8.98
N ASP A 111 -4.54 -0.56 9.99
CA ASP A 111 -3.75 -1.52 10.79
C ASP A 111 -2.76 -2.39 9.98
N ALA A 112 -2.44 -1.99 8.75
CA ALA A 112 -1.57 -2.76 7.87
C ALA A 112 -0.09 -2.65 8.27
N THR A 113 0.63 -3.76 8.11
CA THR A 113 2.09 -3.76 8.12
C THR A 113 2.68 -3.76 6.71
N LEU A 114 3.92 -3.26 6.57
CA LEU A 114 4.63 -3.35 5.27
C LEU A 114 4.77 -4.80 4.79
N ALA A 115 4.99 -5.76 5.69
CA ALA A 115 5.10 -7.17 5.35
C ALA A 115 3.79 -7.75 4.79
N GLU A 116 2.63 -7.30 5.29
CA GLU A 116 1.31 -7.65 4.75
C GLU A 116 1.08 -7.07 3.37
N ILE A 117 1.53 -5.84 3.15
CA ILE A 117 1.49 -5.22 1.83
C ILE A 117 2.37 -6.03 0.87
N GLU A 118 3.65 -6.25 1.21
CA GLU A 118 4.61 -7.00 0.39
C GLU A 118 4.12 -8.41 0.00
N ARG A 119 3.42 -9.12 0.90
CA ARG A 119 2.90 -10.47 0.63
C ARG A 119 1.53 -10.50 -0.05
N ALA A 120 0.82 -9.38 -0.18
CA ALA A 120 -0.53 -9.34 -0.72
C ALA A 120 -0.69 -10.00 -2.10
N PRO A 121 0.28 -9.93 -3.04
CA PRO A 121 0.21 -10.65 -4.31
C PRO A 121 0.12 -12.18 -4.19
N LYS A 122 0.36 -12.76 -3.01
CA LYS A 122 0.27 -14.21 -2.76
C LYS A 122 -1.15 -14.69 -2.43
N ALA A 123 -2.07 -13.78 -2.11
CA ALA A 123 -3.46 -14.12 -1.80
C ALA A 123 -4.20 -14.71 -3.01
N LYS A 124 -5.32 -15.40 -2.75
CA LYS A 124 -6.17 -16.01 -3.78
C LYS A 124 -7.27 -15.08 -4.28
N LEU A 125 -7.68 -14.12 -3.44
CA LEU A 125 -8.75 -13.18 -3.77
C LEU A 125 -8.53 -11.83 -3.09
N ASN A 126 -8.83 -10.76 -3.81
CA ASN A 126 -8.91 -9.39 -3.28
C ASN A 126 -10.38 -9.03 -3.04
N LEU A 127 -10.74 -8.72 -1.80
CA LEU A 127 -12.07 -8.28 -1.37
C LEU A 127 -12.08 -6.76 -1.27
N ILE A 128 -12.64 -6.08 -2.27
CA ILE A 128 -12.55 -4.62 -2.37
C ILE A 128 -13.74 -3.96 -1.67
N HIS A 129 -13.47 -3.23 -0.57
CA HIS A 129 -14.44 -2.42 0.15
C HIS A 129 -14.54 -1.00 -0.47
N CYS A 130 -13.54 -0.14 -0.25
CA CYS A 130 -13.48 1.16 -0.93
C CYS A 130 -13.01 1.02 -2.37
N TYR A 131 -13.96 0.83 -3.29
CA TYR A 131 -13.68 0.75 -4.73
C TYR A 131 -12.90 1.97 -5.25
N ARG A 132 -13.29 3.18 -4.84
CA ARG A 132 -12.74 4.41 -5.43
C ARG A 132 -11.24 4.56 -5.21
N SER A 133 -10.75 4.23 -4.03
CA SER A 133 -9.36 4.47 -3.68
C SER A 133 -8.42 3.36 -4.12
N MET A 134 -8.87 2.10 -4.17
CA MET A 134 -7.98 0.95 -4.35
C MET A 134 -8.29 0.10 -5.60
N ASN A 135 -9.26 0.46 -6.46
CA ASN A 135 -9.46 -0.30 -7.71
C ASN A 135 -8.23 -0.29 -8.63
N TYR A 136 -7.31 0.66 -8.49
CA TYR A 136 -6.13 0.78 -9.34
C TYR A 136 -5.13 -0.36 -9.09
N ILE A 137 -4.81 -0.67 -7.83
CA ILE A 137 -3.87 -1.76 -7.48
C ILE A 137 -4.48 -3.17 -7.64
N CYS A 138 -5.80 -3.26 -7.75
CA CYS A 138 -6.50 -4.54 -7.92
C CYS A 138 -6.72 -4.97 -9.37
N ARG A 139 -6.41 -4.12 -10.35
CA ARG A 139 -6.51 -4.41 -11.79
C ARG A 139 -5.19 -4.97 -12.31
#